data_AF-A0A1A8EG79-F1
#
_entry.id   AF-A0A1A8EG79-F1
#
_cell.length_a   1.000
_cell.length_b   1.000
_cell.length_c   1.000
_cell.angle_alpha   90.00
_cell.angle_beta   90.00
_cell.angle_gamma   90.00
#
_symmetry.space_group_name_H-M   'P 1'
#
loop_
_entity.id
_entity.type
_entity.pdbx_description
1 polymer ?
#
loop_
_entity_poly.entity_id
_entity_poly.type
_entity_poly.pdbx_seq_one_letter_code
_entity_poly.pdbx_strand_id
1 'polypeptide(L)'
;HFKKMFAGVSSILLNEDNTEVLGISSREGEEVVYKTPVSITQHPKINEWLTLVEKEMRVTLAKLLAESVTEVTAFNKGTAIDLS
;
A
#
# COMPACT_ATOMS: atom_id res chain seq x y z
N HIS A 1 -2.25 15.06 -10.30
CA HIS A 1 -3.23 15.50 -9.29
C HIS A 1 -2.97 14.87 -7.91
N PHE A 2 -2.58 13.60 -7.81
CA PHE A 2 -2.31 12.88 -6.55
C PHE A 2 -1.36 13.59 -5.55
N LYS A 3 -0.32 14.25 -6.05
CA LYS A 3 0.60 15.05 -5.22
C LYS A 3 -0.08 16.15 -4.37
N LYS A 4 -1.29 16.58 -4.75
CA LYS A 4 -2.09 17.55 -3.98
C LYS A 4 -3.05 16.89 -2.97
N MET A 5 -3.28 15.59 -3.10
CA MET A 5 -4.22 14.82 -2.27
C MET A 5 -3.50 14.02 -1.19
N PHE A 6 -2.27 13.53 -1.46
CA PHE A 6 -1.48 12.73 -0.53
C PHE A 6 -0.01 13.17 -0.54
N ALA A 7 0.53 13.49 0.65
CA ALA A 7 1.96 13.73 0.81
C ALA A 7 2.73 12.43 0.52
N GLY A 8 3.78 12.49 -0.29
CA GLY A 8 4.61 11.33 -0.63
C GLY A 8 4.13 10.51 -1.84
N VAL A 9 2.88 10.62 -2.28
CA VAL A 9 2.39 9.88 -3.46
C VAL A 9 2.62 10.68 -4.74
N SER A 10 3.35 10.10 -5.69
CA SER A 10 3.67 10.69 -6.99
C SER A 10 2.77 10.15 -8.11
N SER A 11 2.54 8.83 -8.11
CA SER A 11 1.76 8.10 -9.12
C SER A 11 1.02 6.90 -8.53
N ILE A 12 0.09 6.36 -9.30
CA ILE A 12 -0.57 5.07 -9.06
C ILE A 12 0.05 4.01 -9.99
N LEU A 13 0.08 2.77 -9.53
CA LEU A 13 0.47 1.61 -10.32
C LEU A 13 -0.80 1.02 -10.94
N LEU A 14 -0.85 0.88 -12.26
CA LEU A 14 -1.97 0.30 -12.99
C LEU A 14 -1.60 -1.08 -13.53
N ASN A 15 -2.59 -1.95 -13.67
CA ASN A 15 -2.41 -3.19 -14.42
C ASN A 15 -2.26 -2.92 -15.94
N GLU A 16 -1.89 -3.93 -16.70
CA GLU A 16 -1.63 -3.82 -18.14
C GLU A 16 -2.84 -3.28 -18.93
N ASP A 17 -4.05 -3.66 -18.51
CA ASP A 17 -5.30 -3.26 -19.13
C ASP A 17 -5.83 -1.88 -18.68
N ASN A 18 -5.16 -1.21 -17.73
CA ASN A 18 -5.60 0.02 -17.07
C ASN A 18 -7.01 -0.07 -16.45
N THR A 19 -7.40 -1.25 -15.97
CA THR A 19 -8.71 -1.52 -15.35
C THR A 19 -8.64 -1.55 -13.82
N GLU A 20 -7.45 -1.71 -13.25
CA GLU A 20 -7.24 -1.82 -11.81
C GLU A 20 -6.03 -1.00 -11.34
N VAL A 21 -6.17 -0.38 -10.18
CA VAL A 21 -5.06 0.23 -9.44
C VAL A 21 -4.44 -0.83 -8.53
N LEU A 22 -3.19 -1.17 -8.81
CA LEU A 22 -2.41 -2.17 -8.09
C LEU A 22 -1.68 -1.59 -6.87
N GLY A 23 -1.45 -0.28 -6.84
CA GLY A 23 -0.69 0.35 -5.77
C GLY A 23 -0.36 1.81 -6.04
N ILE A 24 0.62 2.32 -5.31
CA ILE A 24 1.13 3.69 -5.40
C ILE A 24 2.65 3.71 -5.46
N SER A 25 3.19 4.79 -6.02
CA SER A 25 4.64 5.04 -5.99
C SER A 25 4.99 6.47 -5.57
N SER A 26 6.13 6.63 -4.92
CA SER A 26 6.70 7.91 -4.50
C SER A 26 7.52 8.55 -5.62
N ARG A 27 8.10 9.73 -5.38
CA ARG A 27 8.96 10.40 -6.38
C ARG A 27 10.35 9.79 -6.42
N GLU A 28 10.73 9.20 -5.31
CA GLU A 28 12.00 8.56 -5.02
C GLU A 28 12.03 7.11 -5.53
N GLY A 29 10.90 6.61 -6.05
CA GLY A 29 10.77 5.26 -6.62
C GLY A 29 10.34 4.19 -5.61
N GLU A 30 9.93 4.58 -4.39
CA GLU A 30 9.32 3.64 -3.46
C GLU A 30 7.94 3.22 -3.96
N GLU A 31 7.66 1.93 -3.93
CA GLU A 31 6.38 1.38 -4.37
C GLU A 31 5.69 0.66 -3.21
N VAL A 32 4.38 0.89 -3.09
CA VAL A 32 3.51 0.15 -2.18
C VAL A 32 2.42 -0.51 -3.01
N VAL A 33 2.54 -1.83 -3.15
CA VAL A 33 1.51 -2.66 -3.76
C VAL A 33 0.39 -2.89 -2.75
N TYR A 34 -0.84 -2.68 -3.18
CA TYR A 34 -2.01 -2.86 -2.33
C TYR A 34 -2.27 -4.32 -2.01
N LYS A 35 -2.78 -4.57 -0.80
CA LYS A 35 -3.21 -5.92 -0.40
C LYS A 35 -4.47 -6.34 -1.17
N THR A 36 -5.32 -5.39 -1.55
CA THR A 36 -6.48 -5.58 -2.43
C THR A 36 -6.44 -4.56 -3.58
N PRO A 37 -6.32 -4.97 -4.85
CA PRO A 37 -6.41 -4.04 -5.97
C PRO A 37 -7.75 -3.29 -6.01
N VAL A 38 -7.75 -2.07 -6.53
CA VAL A 38 -8.96 -1.25 -6.68
C VAL A 38 -9.41 -1.24 -8.13
N SER A 39 -10.59 -1.78 -8.41
CA SER A 39 -11.16 -1.80 -9.77
C SER A 39 -11.71 -0.43 -10.17
N ILE A 40 -11.22 0.10 -11.29
CA ILE A 40 -11.71 1.34 -11.91
C ILE A 40 -13.00 1.05 -12.69
N THR A 41 -13.10 -0.13 -13.31
CA THR A 41 -14.25 -0.52 -14.15
C THR A 41 -15.52 -0.79 -13.33
N GLN A 42 -15.39 -1.26 -12.08
CA GLN A 42 -16.53 -1.41 -11.16
C GLN A 42 -17.04 -0.07 -10.60
N HIS A 43 -16.21 0.98 -10.64
CA HIS A 43 -16.49 2.29 -10.06
C HIS A 43 -16.18 3.41 -11.08
N PRO A 44 -17.02 3.60 -12.12
CA PRO A 44 -16.69 4.43 -13.27
C PRO A 44 -16.58 5.93 -12.95
N LYS A 45 -17.13 6.40 -11.82
CA LYS A 45 -16.97 7.80 -11.41
C LYS A 45 -15.61 8.00 -10.76
N ILE A 46 -14.87 9.00 -11.23
CA ILE A 46 -13.48 9.24 -10.81
C ILE A 46 -13.31 9.40 -9.30
N ASN A 47 -14.23 10.11 -8.65
CA ASN A 47 -14.20 10.35 -7.21
C ASN A 47 -14.48 9.09 -6.39
N GLU A 48 -15.25 8.13 -6.91
CA GLU A 48 -15.56 6.88 -6.21
C GLU A 48 -14.31 6.00 -6.12
N TRP A 49 -13.65 5.71 -7.24
CA TRP A 49 -12.44 4.88 -7.20
C TRP A 49 -11.26 5.59 -6.53
N LEU A 50 -11.14 6.93 -6.64
CA LEU A 50 -10.12 7.68 -5.88
C LEU A 50 -10.31 7.55 -4.36
N THR A 51 -11.55 7.55 -3.88
CA THR A 51 -11.85 7.33 -2.45
C THR A 51 -11.46 5.92 -2.01
N LEU A 52 -11.67 4.93 -2.87
CA LEU A 52 -11.26 3.54 -2.60
C LEU A 52 -9.74 3.39 -2.61
N VAL A 53 -9.03 4.03 -3.53
CA VAL A 53 -7.56 4.07 -3.56
C VAL A 53 -7.00 4.68 -2.27
N GLU A 54 -7.56 5.80 -1.80
CA GLU A 54 -7.16 6.40 -0.52
C GLU A 54 -7.40 5.46 0.66
N LYS A 55 -8.57 4.82 0.70
CA LYS A 55 -8.92 3.87 1.76
C LYS A 55 -7.96 2.68 1.77
N GLU A 56 -7.69 2.10 0.61
CA GLU A 56 -6.82 0.94 0.49
C GLU A 56 -5.36 1.28 0.80
N MET A 57 -4.89 2.48 0.46
CA MET A 57 -3.57 2.97 0.90
C MET A 57 -3.43 2.90 2.42
N ARG A 58 -4.39 3.46 3.17
CA ARG A 58 -4.35 3.44 4.64
C ARG A 58 -4.39 2.02 5.20
N VAL A 59 -5.25 1.17 4.65
CA VAL A 59 -5.41 -0.22 5.09
C VAL A 59 -4.14 -1.03 4.80
N THR A 60 -3.56 -0.87 3.61
CA THR A 60 -2.33 -1.56 3.21
C THR A 60 -1.16 -1.15 4.10
N LEU A 61 -0.96 0.15 4.34
CA LEU A 61 0.11 0.63 5.22
C LEU A 61 -0.05 0.13 6.66
N ALA A 62 -1.28 0.10 7.19
CA ALA A 62 -1.55 -0.44 8.52
C ALA A 62 -1.23 -1.94 8.62
N LYS A 63 -1.56 -2.72 7.58
CA LYS A 63 -1.22 -4.15 7.49
C LYS A 63 0.29 -4.38 7.41
N LEU A 64 0.98 -3.63 6.54
CA LEU A 64 2.44 -3.71 6.40
C LEU A 64 3.15 -3.38 7.71
N LEU A 65 2.66 -2.37 8.45
CA LEU A 65 3.19 -2.05 9.77
C LEU A 65 2.98 -3.19 10.77
N ALA A 66 1.78 -3.77 10.82
CA ALA A 66 1.49 -4.90 11.72
C ALA A 66 2.35 -6.14 11.37
N GLU A 67 2.54 -6.43 10.08
CA GLU A 67 3.43 -7.48 9.58
C GLU A 67 4.87 -7.21 10.04
N SER A 68 5.38 -5.99 9.83
CA SER A 68 6.74 -5.58 10.23
C SER A 68 6.96 -5.71 11.74
N VAL A 69 6.00 -5.28 12.56
CA VAL A 69 6.08 -5.42 14.03
C VAL A 69 6.11 -6.89 14.45
N THR A 70 5.32 -7.73 13.79
CA THR A 70 5.28 -9.18 14.06
C THR A 70 6.61 -9.83 13.71
N GLU A 71 7.18 -9.50 12.55
CA GLU A 71 8.49 -9.99 12.09
C GLU A 71 9.62 -9.57 13.02
N VAL A 72 9.68 -8.29 13.41
CA VAL A 72 10.68 -7.78 14.37
C VAL A 72 10.55 -8.47 15.73
N THR A 73 9.32 -8.68 16.21
CA THR A 73 9.08 -9.38 17.48
C THR A 73 9.54 -10.84 17.41
N ALA A 74 9.28 -11.52 16.30
CA ALA A 74 9.74 -12.89 16.08
C ALA A 74 11.28 -12.96 16.00
N PHE A 75 11.91 -12.02 15.28
CA PHE A 75 13.36 -11.92 15.17
C PHE A 75 14.03 -11.75 16.55
N ASN A 76 13.50 -10.86 17.39
CA ASN A 76 14.01 -10.62 18.74
C ASN A 76 13.84 -11.84 19.68
N LYS A 77 12.79 -12.64 19.48
CA LYS A 77 12.61 -13.91 20.23
C LYS A 77 13.59 -14.99 19.77
N GLY A 78 13.86 -15.08 18.47
CA GLY A 78 14.78 -16.06 17.90
C GLY A 78 16.27 -15.76 18.15
N THR A 79 16.62 -14.52 18.51
CA THR A 79 17.99 -14.08 18.83
C THR A 79 18.27 -14.01 20.33
N ALA A 80 17.33 -14.36 21.19
CA ALA A 80 17.63 -14.66 22.59
C ALA A 80 18.57 -15.88 22.60
N ILE A 81 19.88 -15.61 22.61
CA ILE A 81 20.91 -16.62 22.88
C ILE A 81 20.57 -17.16 24.26
N ASP A 82 20.12 -18.40 24.29
CA ASP A 82 19.97 -19.18 25.51
C ASP A 82 21.37 -19.39 26.10
N LEU A 83 21.79 -18.45 26.94
CA LEU A 83 22.95 -18.58 27.82
C LEU A 83 22.52 -19.46 28.99
N SER A 84 22.31 -20.75 28.71
CA SER A 84 22.26 -21.80 29.72
C SER A 84 23.65 -22.13 30.24
#